data_AF-A0A960HSP1-F1
#
_entry.id   AF-A0A960HSP1-F1
#
_cell.length_a   1.000
_cell.length_b   1.000
_cell.length_c   1.000
_cell.angle_alpha   90.00
_cell.angle_beta   90.00
_cell.angle_gamma   90.00
#
_symmetry.space_group_name_H-M   'P 1'
#
loop_
_entity.id
_entity.type
_entity.pdbx_description
1 polymer ?
#
loop_
_entity_poly.entity_id
_entity_poly.type
_entity_poly.pdbx_seq_one_letter_code
_entity_poly.pdbx_strand_id
1 'polypeptide(L)'
;MSEPRPLSAIPPVAARVIAFVVILLGGLAGGLIGYALVDLQTSGDNTVAKGVGLLVGAIVCAAGLAVVAVLALRAMGEWREINDRERAGHAPR
;
A
#
# COMPACT_ATOMS: atom_id res chain seq x y z
N MET A 1 -24.85 21.95 -25.29
CA MET A 1 -23.46 21.46 -25.38
C MET A 1 -23.02 21.07 -23.99
N SER A 2 -23.01 19.77 -23.69
CA SER A 2 -22.54 19.28 -22.38
C SER A 2 -21.02 19.31 -22.41
N GLU A 3 -20.44 20.25 -21.66
CA GLU A 3 -19.00 20.44 -21.55
C GLU A 3 -18.32 19.15 -21.07
N PRO A 4 -17.17 18.72 -21.66
CA PRO A 4 -16.45 17.55 -21.20
C PRO A 4 -15.98 17.79 -19.76
N ARG A 5 -16.54 17.02 -18.82
CA ARG A 5 -16.18 17.08 -17.40
C ARG A 5 -14.66 16.93 -17.28
N PRO A 6 -13.93 17.87 -16.65
CA PRO A 6 -12.48 17.79 -16.55
C PRO A 6 -12.10 16.46 -15.89
N LEU A 7 -11.27 15.66 -16.56
CA LEU A 7 -10.80 14.40 -16.01
C LEU A 7 -10.04 14.71 -14.70
N SER A 8 -10.55 14.16 -13.61
CA SER A 8 -9.94 14.23 -12.29
C SER A 8 -8.53 13.63 -12.34
N ALA A 9 -7.51 14.48 -12.43
CA ALA A 9 -6.10 14.10 -12.46
C ALA A 9 -5.63 13.40 -11.16
N ILE A 10 -6.41 13.49 -10.09
CA ILE A 10 -6.16 12.84 -8.81
C ILE A 10 -6.48 11.34 -8.94
N PRO A 11 -5.57 10.41 -8.56
CA PRO A 11 -5.84 8.98 -8.50
C PRO A 11 -7.20 8.71 -7.82
N PRO A 12 -8.03 7.80 -8.37
CA PRO A 12 -9.36 7.55 -7.85
C PRO A 12 -9.30 7.25 -6.35
N VAL A 13 -10.21 7.87 -5.59
CA VAL A 13 -10.22 7.78 -4.12
C VAL A 13 -10.26 6.33 -3.65
N ALA A 14 -11.00 5.46 -4.36
CA ALA A 14 -11.04 4.02 -4.10
C ALA A 14 -9.65 3.37 -4.12
N ALA A 15 -8.78 3.72 -5.06
CA ALA A 15 -7.43 3.14 -5.14
C ALA A 15 -6.57 3.55 -3.93
N ARG A 16 -6.72 4.78 -3.45
CA ARG A 16 -6.02 5.26 -2.23
C ARG A 16 -6.52 4.55 -0.98
N VAL A 17 -7.83 4.33 -0.88
CA VAL A 17 -8.43 3.59 0.24
C VAL A 17 -7.95 2.14 0.25
N ILE A 18 -7.94 1.47 -0.91
CA ILE A 18 -7.43 0.10 -1.02
C ILE A 18 -5.96 0.03 -0.62
N ALA A 19 -5.11 0.94 -1.12
CA ALA A 19 -3.71 1.03 -0.74
C ALA A 19 -3.52 1.14 0.78
N PHE A 20 -4.29 2.03 1.41
CA PHE A 20 -4.25 2.22 2.86
C PHE A 20 -4.68 0.95 3.62
N VAL A 21 -5.77 0.31 3.19
CA VAL A 21 -6.26 -0.94 3.79
C VAL A 21 -5.22 -2.05 3.67
N VAL A 22 -4.58 -2.19 2.53
CA VAL A 22 -3.51 -3.19 2.32
C VAL A 22 -2.35 -2.97 3.28
N ILE A 23 -1.89 -1.71 3.45
CA ILE A 23 -0.82 -1.37 4.40
C ILE A 23 -1.21 -1.74 5.84
N LEU A 24 -2.44 -1.42 6.25
CA LEU A 24 -2.95 -1.76 7.58
C LEU A 24 -3.00 -3.28 7.79
N LEU A 25 -3.48 -4.03 6.80
CA LEU A 25 -3.56 -5.49 6.89
C LEU A 25 -2.17 -6.13 6.96
N GLY A 26 -1.19 -5.62 6.20
CA GLY A 26 0.18 -6.12 6.31
C GLY A 26 0.84 -5.74 7.62
N GLY A 27 0.60 -4.54 8.15
CA GLY A 27 1.08 -4.15 9.47
C GLY A 27 0.49 -5.05 10.56
N LEU A 28 -0.81 -5.34 10.49
CA LEU A 28 -1.48 -6.25 11.42
C LEU A 28 -0.87 -7.67 11.33
N ALA A 29 -0.73 -8.21 10.12
CA ALA A 29 -0.14 -9.53 9.92
C ALA A 29 1.32 -9.58 10.39
N GLY A 30 2.14 -8.59 10.04
CA GLY A 30 3.53 -8.49 10.48
C GLY A 30 3.67 -8.35 11.99
N GLY A 31 2.77 -7.63 12.65
CA GLY A 31 2.77 -7.52 14.11
C GLY A 31 2.39 -8.82 14.80
N LEU A 32 1.38 -9.54 14.29
CA LEU A 32 1.03 -10.87 14.79
C LEU A 32 2.19 -11.86 14.63
N ILE A 33 2.88 -11.83 13.49
CA ILE A 33 4.06 -12.67 13.25
C ILE A 33 5.18 -12.28 14.22
N GLY A 34 5.48 -10.99 14.37
CA GLY A 34 6.52 -10.50 15.27
C GLY A 34 6.27 -10.85 16.73
N TYR A 35 5.00 -10.79 17.17
CA TYR A 35 4.59 -11.27 18.49
C TYR A 35 4.85 -12.77 18.63
N ALA A 36 4.37 -13.57 17.67
CA ALA A 36 4.49 -15.03 17.72
C ALA A 36 5.96 -15.49 17.72
N LEU A 37 6.83 -14.80 16.98
CA LEU A 37 8.27 -15.10 16.97
C LEU A 37 8.90 -14.90 18.36
N VAL A 38 8.58 -13.80 19.05
CA VAL A 38 9.12 -13.54 20.39
C VAL A 38 8.52 -14.47 21.43
N ASP A 39 7.24 -14.79 21.29
CA ASP A 39 6.54 -15.78 22.14
C ASP A 39 7.19 -17.16 22.03
N LEU A 40 7.60 -17.57 20.82
CA LEU A 40 8.29 -18.85 20.59
C LEU A 40 9.71 -18.87 21.15
N GLN A 41 10.37 -17.71 21.24
CA GLN A 41 11.75 -17.56 21.68
C GLN A 41 11.90 -17.38 23.20
N THR A 42 10.80 -17.14 23.92
CA THR A 42 10.85 -16.77 25.34
C THR A 42 10.08 -17.74 26.22
N SER A 43 10.77 -18.36 27.18
CA SER A 43 10.13 -19.15 28.24
C SER A 43 9.73 -18.23 29.41
N GLY A 44 8.54 -17.62 29.37
CA GLY A 44 7.97 -16.83 30.48
C GLY A 44 7.23 -15.54 30.07
N ASP A 45 6.69 -14.82 31.05
CA ASP A 45 5.97 -13.55 30.83
C ASP A 45 6.95 -12.39 30.64
N ASN A 46 7.41 -12.22 29.40
CA ASN A 46 8.17 -11.04 28.98
C ASN A 46 7.33 -10.16 28.03
N THR A 47 6.30 -9.52 28.59
CA THR A 47 5.33 -8.69 27.84
C THR A 47 5.99 -7.58 27.05
N VAL A 48 7.09 -7.01 27.58
CA VAL A 48 7.84 -5.94 26.89
C VAL A 48 8.47 -6.49 25.61
N ALA A 49 9.16 -7.63 25.68
CA ALA A 49 9.78 -8.25 24.50
C ALA A 49 8.72 -8.61 23.44
N LYS A 50 7.60 -9.21 23.85
CA LYS A 50 6.49 -9.55 22.93
C LYS A 50 5.91 -8.30 22.26
N GLY A 51 5.75 -7.21 23.02
CA GLY A 51 5.30 -5.92 22.50
C GLY A 51 6.27 -5.29 21.51
N VAL A 52 7.59 -5.39 21.77
CA VAL A 52 8.62 -4.93 20.82
C VAL A 52 8.60 -5.76 19.54
N GLY A 53 8.51 -7.09 19.64
CA GLY A 53 8.39 -7.97 18.48
C GLY A 53 7.17 -7.63 17.62
N LEU A 54 6.02 -7.40 18.26
CA LEU A 54 4.80 -6.95 17.60
C LEU A 54 5.00 -5.61 16.89
N LEU A 55 5.55 -4.61 17.58
CA LEU A 55 5.73 -3.27 17.02
C LEU A 55 6.70 -3.28 15.83
N VAL A 56 7.85 -3.94 15.97
CA VAL A 56 8.87 -4.04 14.92
C VAL A 56 8.31 -4.80 13.71
N GLY A 57 7.68 -5.95 13.93
CA GLY A 57 7.06 -6.73 12.87
C GLY A 57 5.99 -5.94 12.11
N ALA A 58 5.14 -5.20 12.84
CA ALA A 58 4.12 -4.36 12.24
C ALA A 58 4.71 -3.23 11.38
N ILE A 59 5.69 -2.51 11.90
CA ILE A 59 6.32 -1.39 11.20
C ILE A 59 7.03 -1.87 9.93
N VAL A 60 7.80 -2.96 10.01
CA VAL A 60 8.58 -3.47 8.87
C VAL A 60 7.65 -3.94 7.74
N CYS A 61 6.61 -4.72 8.06
CA CYS A 61 5.64 -5.15 7.04
C CYS A 61 4.83 -3.98 6.47
N ALA A 62 4.38 -3.05 7.32
CA ALA A 62 3.64 -1.87 6.86
C ALA A 62 4.50 -1.00 5.94
N ALA A 63 5.77 -0.78 6.28
CA ALA A 63 6.71 -0.03 5.44
C ALA A 63 6.90 -0.70 4.07
N GLY A 64 7.08 -2.04 4.04
CA GLY A 64 7.20 -2.79 2.80
C GLY A 64 5.96 -2.66 1.91
N LEU A 65 4.76 -2.83 2.47
CA LEU A 65 3.53 -2.66 1.70
C LEU A 65 3.27 -1.22 1.29
N ALA A 66 3.72 -0.23 2.07
CA ALA A 66 3.61 1.17 1.68
C ALA A 66 4.40 1.45 0.39
N VAL A 67 5.63 0.91 0.28
CA VAL A 67 6.43 1.02 -0.94
C VAL A 67 5.70 0.35 -2.11
N VAL A 68 5.25 -0.90 -1.95
CA VAL A 68 4.54 -1.63 -3.01
C VAL A 68 3.27 -0.89 -3.45
N ALA A 69 2.49 -0.36 -2.51
CA ALA A 69 1.28 0.39 -2.81
C ALA A 69 1.58 1.67 -3.59
N VAL A 70 2.64 2.40 -3.22
CA VAL A 70 3.07 3.61 -3.98
C VAL A 70 3.51 3.23 -5.39
N LEU A 71 4.27 2.15 -5.56
CA LEU A 71 4.69 1.67 -6.87
C LEU A 71 3.47 1.26 -7.73
N ALA A 72 2.50 0.57 -7.15
CA ALA A 72 1.26 0.20 -7.84
C ALA A 72 0.44 1.43 -8.26
N LEU A 73 0.33 2.43 -7.38
CA LEU A 73 -0.33 3.70 -7.69
C LEU A 73 0.40 4.46 -8.80
N ARG A 74 1.74 4.45 -8.81
CA ARG A 74 2.55 5.02 -9.89
C ARG A 74 2.30 4.31 -11.21
N ALA A 75 2.38 2.98 -11.22
CA ALA A 75 2.14 2.19 -12.43
C ALA A 75 0.76 2.49 -13.01
N MET A 76 -0.29 2.51 -12.18
CA MET A 76 -1.65 2.88 -12.63
C MET A 76 -1.72 4.30 -13.21
N GLY A 77 -0.94 5.24 -12.68
CA GLY A 77 -0.82 6.60 -13.20
C GLY A 77 -0.18 6.63 -14.59
N GLU A 78 0.93 5.94 -14.77
CA GLU A 78 1.65 5.84 -16.05
C GLU A 78 0.78 5.21 -17.13
N TRP A 79 0.10 4.09 -16.82
CA TRP A 79 -0.85 3.46 -17.75
C TRP A 79 -2.01 4.37 -18.15
N ARG A 80 -2.52 5.19 -17.22
CA ARG A 80 -3.60 6.14 -17.51
C ARG A 80 -3.12 7.24 -18.47
N GLU A 81 -1.91 7.74 -18.27
CA GLU A 81 -1.34 8.75 -19.16
C GLU A 81 -1.09 8.23 -20.58
N ILE A 82 -0.62 6.99 -20.72
CA ILE A 82 -0.48 6.34 -22.04
C ILE A 82 -1.84 6.24 -22.74
N ASN A 83 -2.87 5.74 -22.04
CA ASN A 83 -4.23 5.63 -22.59
C ASN A 83 -4.82 6.98 -23.02
N ASP A 84 -4.58 8.04 -22.23
CA ASP A 84 -5.07 9.38 -22.56
C ASP A 84 -4.37 9.93 -23.83
N ARG A 85 -3.07 9.66 -24.01
CA ARG A 85 -2.32 10.04 -25.23
C ARG A 85 -2.78 9.28 -26.48
N GLU A 86 -3.05 7.98 -26.35
CA GLU A 86 -3.60 7.16 -27.45
C GLU A 86 -4.98 7.66 -27.88
N ARG A 87 -5.87 7.95 -26.92
CA ARG A 87 -7.20 8.51 -27.19
C ARG A 87 -7.14 9.89 -27.87
N ALA A 88 -6.13 10.69 -27.58
CA ALA A 88 -5.90 11.98 -28.24
C ALA A 88 -5.34 11.87 -29.67
N GLY A 89 -5.11 10.65 -30.18
CA GLY A 89 -4.70 10.40 -31.56
C GLY A 89 -3.26 10.79 -31.87
N HIS A 90 -2.41 11.02 -30.86
CA HIS A 90 -1.00 11.41 -31.00
C HIS A 90 -0.04 10.20 -31.05
N ALA A 91 -0.47 9.07 -31.62
CA ALA A 91 0.43 7.92 -31.81
C ALA A 91 1.57 8.31 -32.78
N PRO A 92 2.85 8.24 -32.37
CA PRO A 92 3.93 8.29 -33.35
C PRO A 92 3.78 7.09 -34.29
N ARG A 93 3.87 7.37 -35.59
CA ARG A 93 3.85 6.36 -36.65
C ARG A 93 5.09 5.48 -36.58
#